data_AF-A0A822YCV5-F1
#
_entry.id   AF-A0A822YCV5-F1
#
_cell.length_a   1.000
_cell.length_b   1.000
_cell.length_c   1.000
_cell.angle_alpha   90.00
_cell.angle_beta   90.00
_cell.angle_gamma   90.00
#
_symmetry.space_group_name_H-M   'P 1'
#
loop_
_entity.id
_entity.type
_entity.pdbx_description
1 polymer ?
#
loop_
_entity_poly.entity_id
_entity_poly.type
_entity_poly.pdbx_seq_one_letter_code
_entity_poly.pdbx_strand_id
1 'polypeptide(L)'
;MEPQPMQLSLQQESSNGGRRSAIYINGKSHYLDCNFSSAGVEIAERFAYYGMLGNLITYLTDVLGGATATSAKNVNIWIRISTLLPLLGAVIADSFLGRLKTIFFSSIIYLMVGWSSLVDLTTCDLHCI
;
A
#
# COMPACT_ATOMS: atom_id res chain seq x y z
N MET A 1 1.51 -34.11 -36.44
CA MET A 1 1.55 -33.93 -34.98
C MET A 1 0.61 -32.78 -34.67
N GLU A 2 -0.63 -33.13 -34.38
CA GLU A 2 -1.74 -32.20 -34.17
C GLU A 2 -1.92 -32.03 -32.66
N PRO A 3 -1.87 -30.80 -32.09
CA PRO A 3 -2.02 -30.60 -30.66
C PRO A 3 -3.49 -30.71 -30.23
N GLN A 4 -3.77 -31.66 -29.34
CA GLN A 4 -5.10 -31.95 -28.78
C GLN A 4 -5.65 -30.79 -27.93
N PRO A 5 -6.96 -30.48 -27.98
CA PRO A 5 -7.56 -29.44 -27.13
C PRO A 5 -7.70 -29.92 -25.68
N MET A 6 -7.20 -29.09 -24.76
CA MET A 6 -7.35 -29.25 -23.31
C MET A 6 -8.84 -29.18 -22.94
N GLN A 7 -9.41 -30.32 -22.54
CA GLN A 7 -10.81 -30.46 -22.11
C GLN A 7 -11.04 -29.73 -20.78
N LEU A 8 -11.94 -28.73 -20.82
CA LEU A 8 -12.43 -27.98 -19.67
C LEU A 8 -13.54 -28.81 -18.98
N SER A 9 -13.22 -29.58 -17.94
CA SER A 9 -14.21 -30.31 -17.17
C SER A 9 -14.92 -29.39 -16.17
N LEU A 10 -16.07 -28.83 -16.58
CA LEU A 10 -17.12 -28.35 -15.68
C LEU A 10 -17.69 -29.56 -14.91
N GLN A 11 -17.26 -29.79 -13.67
CA GLN A 11 -18.01 -30.66 -12.77
C GLN A 11 -19.21 -29.90 -12.20
N GLN A 12 -20.31 -29.90 -12.96
CA GLN A 12 -21.65 -29.86 -12.39
C GLN A 12 -21.93 -31.24 -11.80
N GLU A 13 -22.02 -31.33 -10.47
CA GLU A 13 -22.72 -32.44 -9.83
C GLU A 13 -23.77 -31.87 -8.87
N SER A 14 -25.01 -31.83 -9.36
CA SER A 14 -26.19 -31.68 -8.53
C SER A 14 -26.57 -33.07 -8.02
N SER A 15 -26.25 -33.41 -6.77
CA SER A 15 -26.85 -34.57 -6.10
C SER A 15 -26.85 -34.45 -4.58
N ASN A 16 -28.02 -34.07 -4.07
CA ASN A 16 -28.66 -34.58 -2.85
C ASN A 16 -27.88 -34.54 -1.52
N GLY A 17 -28.19 -33.58 -0.64
CA GLY A 17 -27.68 -33.60 0.73
C GLY A 17 -27.93 -32.31 1.52
N GLY A 18 -29.20 -32.03 1.82
CA GLY A 18 -29.59 -30.92 2.70
C GLY A 18 -29.04 -31.11 4.12
N ARG A 19 -27.83 -30.61 4.37
CA ARG A 19 -27.20 -30.33 5.70
C ARG A 19 -25.75 -29.83 5.62
N ARG A 20 -25.25 -29.35 4.46
CA ARG A 20 -23.86 -28.87 4.29
C ARG A 20 -23.71 -27.38 3.99
N SER A 21 -24.76 -26.58 4.14
CA SER A 21 -24.72 -25.17 3.70
C SER A 21 -24.35 -24.14 4.77
N ALA A 22 -24.02 -24.54 6.00
CA ALA A 22 -23.65 -23.58 7.05
C ALA A 22 -22.21 -23.05 6.94
N ILE A 23 -21.36 -23.64 6.10
CA ILE A 23 -19.93 -23.24 6.00
C ILE A 23 -19.70 -22.16 4.91
N TYR A 24 -20.63 -21.96 3.97
CA TYR A 24 -20.46 -20.98 2.88
C TYR A 24 -20.92 -19.54 3.22
N ILE A 25 -21.52 -19.32 4.39
CA ILE A 25 -22.00 -18.00 4.83
C ILE A 25 -20.95 -17.20 5.63
N ASN A 26 -19.99 -17.86 6.27
CA ASN A 26 -18.97 -17.18 7.08
C ASN A 26 -17.82 -16.58 6.25
N GLY A 27 -17.56 -17.13 5.06
CA GLY A 27 -16.55 -16.62 4.13
C GLY A 27 -16.95 -15.31 3.43
N LYS A 28 -18.23 -14.93 3.36
CA LYS A 28 -18.64 -13.71 2.65
C LYS A 28 -18.40 -12.45 3.48
N SER A 29 -18.48 -12.55 4.82
CA SER A 29 -18.32 -11.42 5.73
C SER A 29 -16.89 -10.85 5.66
N HIS A 30 -15.88 -11.71 5.77
CA HIS A 30 -14.47 -11.28 5.75
C HIS A 30 -14.03 -10.66 4.40
N TYR A 31 -14.69 -11.03 3.29
CA TYR A 31 -14.41 -10.38 2.00
C TYR A 31 -15.13 -9.05 1.86
N LEU A 32 -16.37 -8.90 2.37
CA LEU A 32 -17.11 -7.64 2.32
C LEU A 32 -16.41 -6.51 3.13
N ASP A 33 -15.82 -6.86 4.27
CA ASP A 33 -15.05 -5.92 5.09
C ASP A 33 -13.74 -5.46 4.41
N CYS A 34 -13.02 -6.38 3.73
CA CYS A 34 -11.83 -6.02 2.94
C CYS A 34 -12.17 -5.23 1.67
N ASN A 35 -13.33 -5.48 1.03
CA ASN A 35 -13.77 -4.76 -0.17
C ASN A 35 -14.11 -3.30 0.13
N PHE A 36 -14.68 -3.00 1.31
CA PHE A 36 -14.97 -1.62 1.69
C PHE A 36 -13.67 -0.82 1.92
N SER A 37 -12.67 -1.43 2.56
CA SER A 37 -11.36 -0.80 2.76
C SER A 37 -10.63 -0.58 1.42
N SER A 38 -10.65 -1.55 0.50
CA SER A 38 -10.01 -1.39 -0.81
C SER A 38 -10.73 -0.37 -1.69
N ALA A 39 -12.06 -0.35 -1.68
CA ALA A 39 -12.85 0.64 -2.42
C ALA A 39 -12.63 2.06 -1.89
N GLY A 40 -12.54 2.23 -0.56
CA GLY A 40 -12.24 3.52 0.05
C GLY A 40 -10.88 4.08 -0.35
N VAL A 41 -9.85 3.23 -0.37
CA VAL A 41 -8.50 3.61 -0.81
C VAL A 41 -8.50 4.00 -2.29
N GLU A 42 -9.17 3.24 -3.15
CA GLU A 42 -9.23 3.52 -4.58
C GLU A 42 -9.96 4.85 -4.88
N ILE A 43 -11.07 5.12 -4.19
CA ILE A 43 -11.83 6.37 -4.35
C ILE A 43 -11.02 7.56 -3.83
N ALA A 44 -10.38 7.42 -2.66
CA ALA A 44 -9.54 8.47 -2.08
C ALA A 44 -8.34 8.80 -2.97
N GLU A 45 -7.70 7.79 -3.55
CA GLU A 45 -6.60 7.95 -4.50
C GLU A 45 -7.04 8.74 -5.74
N ARG A 46 -8.17 8.35 -6.36
CA ARG A 46 -8.69 9.06 -7.53
C ARG A 46 -9.11 10.50 -7.20
N PHE A 47 -9.77 10.73 -6.06
CA PHE A 47 -10.16 12.07 -5.63
C PHE A 47 -8.94 12.98 -5.41
N ALA A 48 -7.92 12.49 -4.70
CA ALA A 48 -6.69 13.24 -4.46
C ALA A 48 -5.94 13.52 -5.77
N TYR A 49 -5.89 12.55 -6.69
CA TYR A 49 -5.24 12.72 -7.99
C TYR A 49 -5.88 13.82 -8.84
N TYR A 50 -7.20 13.75 -9.06
CA TYR A 50 -7.91 14.76 -9.84
C TYR A 50 -7.92 16.13 -9.13
N GLY A 51 -8.05 16.15 -7.80
CA GLY A 51 -7.99 17.37 -7.00
C GLY A 51 -6.64 18.09 -7.11
N MET A 52 -5.53 17.36 -6.97
CA MET A 52 -4.19 17.95 -7.13
C MET A 52 -3.92 18.42 -8.57
N LEU A 53 -4.31 17.61 -9.58
CA LEU A 53 -4.13 17.99 -10.98
C LEU A 53 -4.91 19.25 -11.35
N GLY A 54 -6.16 19.37 -10.92
CA GLY A 54 -7.00 20.54 -11.17
C GLY A 54 -6.40 21.81 -10.55
N ASN A 55 -5.95 21.73 -9.30
CA ASN A 55 -5.28 22.86 -8.63
C ASN A 55 -3.99 23.28 -9.34
N LEU A 56 -3.19 22.31 -9.78
CA LEU A 56 -1.91 22.58 -10.47
C LEU A 56 -2.12 23.23 -11.84
N ILE A 57 -3.05 22.72 -12.65
CA ILE A 57 -3.37 23.29 -13.96
C ILE A 57 -3.85 24.72 -13.79
N THR A 58 -4.83 24.95 -12.92
CA THR A 58 -5.38 26.29 -12.65
C THR A 58 -4.30 27.25 -12.16
N TYR A 59 -3.44 26.84 -11.24
CA TYR A 59 -2.33 27.68 -10.77
C TYR A 59 -1.35 28.07 -11.89
N LEU A 60 -0.99 27.10 -12.75
CA LEU A 60 -0.06 27.33 -13.86
C LEU A 60 -0.67 28.16 -14.99
N THR A 61 -1.99 28.13 -15.19
CA THR A 61 -2.67 28.92 -16.23
C THR A 61 -3.11 30.30 -15.75
N ASP A 62 -3.58 30.42 -14.50
CA ASP A 62 -4.22 31.64 -13.97
C ASP A 62 -3.22 32.54 -13.21
N VAL A 63 -2.39 31.94 -12.35
CA VAL A 63 -1.48 32.71 -11.47
C VAL A 63 -0.13 32.97 -12.14
N LEU A 64 0.40 32.00 -12.87
CA LEU A 64 1.69 32.15 -13.54
C LEU A 64 1.60 32.86 -14.90
N GLY A 65 0.41 32.96 -15.50
CA GLY A 65 0.19 33.60 -16.81
C GLY A 65 1.07 33.07 -17.94
N GLY A 66 1.70 31.90 -17.74
CA GLY A 66 2.71 31.35 -18.63
C GLY A 66 2.09 30.83 -19.92
N ALA A 67 2.83 30.94 -21.02
CA ALA A 67 2.42 30.38 -22.31
C ALA A 67 1.95 28.92 -22.12
N THR A 68 0.80 28.58 -22.71
CA THR A 68 0.09 27.31 -22.49
C THR A 68 0.99 26.08 -22.66
N ALA A 69 2.01 26.18 -23.53
CA ALA A 69 3.03 25.16 -23.74
C ALA A 69 3.91 24.88 -22.50
N THR A 70 4.29 25.90 -21.74
CA THR A 70 5.12 25.76 -20.53
C THR A 70 4.32 25.17 -19.37
N SER A 71 3.07 25.60 -19.20
CA SER A 71 2.17 25.06 -18.18
C SER A 71 1.84 23.58 -18.44
N ALA A 72 1.56 23.21 -19.70
CA ALA A 72 1.35 21.81 -20.09
C ALA A 72 2.59 20.94 -19.85
N LYS A 73 3.80 21.48 -20.09
CA LYS A 73 5.05 20.77 -19.81
C LYS A 73 5.21 20.43 -18.33
N ASN A 74 4.92 21.38 -17.43
CA ASN A 74 5.03 21.15 -15.98
C ASN A 74 3.99 20.14 -15.47
N VAL A 75 2.75 20.21 -15.97
CA VAL A 75 1.70 19.23 -15.62
C VAL A 75 2.10 17.83 -16.11
N ASN A 76 2.65 17.70 -17.32
CA ASN A 76 3.14 16.42 -17.82
C ASN A 76 4.32 15.89 -17.00
N ILE A 77 5.22 16.74 -16.52
CA ILE A 77 6.30 16.32 -15.61
C ILE A 77 5.71 15.80 -14.29
N TRP A 78 4.73 16.49 -13.72
CA TRP A 78 4.05 16.05 -12.50
C TRP A 78 3.40 14.66 -12.66
N ILE A 79 2.61 14.46 -13.73
CA ILE A 79 1.96 13.17 -14.03
C ILE A 79 3.01 12.05 -14.16
N ARG A 80 4.14 12.34 -14.81
CA ARG A 80 5.25 11.38 -14.94
C ARG A 80 5.89 11.05 -13.60
N ILE A 81 6.06 12.01 -12.70
CA ILE A 81 6.60 11.74 -11.36
C ILE A 81 5.60 10.91 -10.54
N SER A 82 4.31 11.27 -10.55
CA SER A 82 3.27 10.56 -9.80
C SER A 82 3.07 9.11 -10.25
N THR A 83 3.39 8.79 -11.50
CA THR A 83 3.33 7.40 -12.03
C THR A 83 4.61 6.61 -11.77
N LEU A 84 5.77 7.27 -11.69
CA LEU A 84 7.06 6.63 -11.37
C LEU A 84 7.26 6.44 -9.86
N LEU A 85 6.68 7.30 -9.02
CA LEU A 85 6.84 7.26 -7.57
C LEU A 85 6.35 5.95 -6.93
N PRO A 86 5.19 5.36 -7.31
CA PRO A 86 4.76 4.06 -6.81
C PRO A 86 5.66 2.92 -7.30
N LEU A 87 6.20 3.02 -8.51
CA LEU A 87 7.14 2.03 -9.05
C LEU A 87 8.44 2.03 -8.24
N LEU A 88 8.99 3.21 -7.96
CA LEU A 88 10.16 3.36 -7.10
C LEU A 88 9.85 2.92 -5.67
N GLY A 89 8.68 3.29 -5.15
CA GLY A 89 8.18 2.87 -3.84
C GLY A 89 8.02 1.36 -3.72
N ALA A 90 7.55 0.69 -4.77
CA ALA A 90 7.46 -0.77 -4.83
C ALA A 90 8.84 -1.41 -4.82
N VAL A 91 9.79 -0.94 -5.65
CA VAL A 91 11.17 -1.45 -5.65
C VAL A 91 11.85 -1.26 -4.29
N ILE A 92 11.64 -0.12 -3.65
CA ILE A 92 12.12 0.13 -2.28
C ILE A 92 11.41 -0.80 -1.30
N ALA A 93 10.09 -0.94 -1.37
CA ALA A 93 9.33 -1.83 -0.51
C ALA A 93 9.81 -3.28 -0.64
N ASP A 94 9.96 -3.81 -1.85
CA ASP A 94 10.47 -5.15 -2.13
C ASP A 94 11.91 -5.34 -1.63
N SER A 95 12.75 -4.30 -1.73
CA SER A 95 14.12 -4.31 -1.21
C SER A 95 14.16 -4.28 0.33
N PHE A 96 13.19 -3.62 0.98
CA PHE A 96 13.11 -3.49 2.43
C PHE A 96 12.33 -4.64 3.11
N LEU A 97 11.37 -5.28 2.43
CA LEU A 97 10.46 -6.25 3.04
C LEU A 97 11.04 -7.65 3.25
N GLY A 98 12.20 -8.00 2.68
CA GLY A 98 12.73 -9.36 2.78
C GLY A 98 13.59 -9.68 4.00
N ARG A 99 14.26 -8.68 4.62
CA ARG A 99 15.24 -8.94 5.70
C ARG A 99 15.54 -7.75 6.61
N LEU A 100 15.46 -6.53 6.06
CA LEU A 100 15.83 -5.33 6.80
C LEU A 100 14.83 -4.96 7.89
N LYS A 101 13.52 -5.22 7.71
CA LYS A 101 12.52 -4.90 8.76
C LYS A 101 12.79 -5.65 10.07
N THR A 102 13.01 -6.96 10.03
CA THR A 102 13.24 -7.75 11.24
C THR A 102 14.56 -7.37 11.92
N ILE A 103 15.63 -7.15 11.13
CA ILE A 103 16.93 -6.71 11.64
C ILE A 103 16.84 -5.31 12.25
N PHE A 104 16.13 -4.38 11.60
CA PHE A 104 15.96 -3.01 12.06
C PHE A 104 15.14 -2.95 13.36
N PHE A 105 14.01 -3.68 13.42
CA PHE A 105 13.23 -3.78 14.65
C PHE A 105 14.02 -4.45 15.78
N SER A 106 14.73 -5.55 15.50
CA SER A 106 15.58 -6.23 16.49
C SER A 106 16.67 -5.30 17.01
N SER A 107 17.33 -4.53 16.14
CA SER A 107 18.36 -3.57 16.51
C SER A 107 17.83 -2.42 17.37
N ILE A 108 16.66 -1.86 17.03
CA ILE A 108 16.02 -0.80 17.83
C ILE A 108 15.64 -1.29 19.22
N ILE A 109 15.05 -2.49 19.31
CA ILE A 109 14.67 -3.09 20.60
C ILE A 109 15.92 -3.31 21.45
N TYR A 110 17.01 -3.81 20.86
CA TYR A 110 18.27 -4.03 21.59
C TYR A 110 18.87 -2.73 22.13
N LEU A 111 18.86 -1.66 21.33
CA LEU A 111 19.35 -0.35 21.75
C LEU A 111 18.46 0.28 22.83
N MET A 112 17.13 0.18 22.71
CA MET A 112 16.19 0.71 23.71
C MET A 112 16.34 0.00 25.05
N VAL A 113 16.37 -1.34 25.05
CA VAL A 113 16.54 -2.14 26.27
C VAL A 113 17.91 -1.87 26.90
N GLY A 114 18.98 -1.81 26.10
CA GLY A 114 20.32 -1.49 26.60
C GLY A 114 20.45 -0.07 27.15
N TRP A 115 19.77 0.91 26.53
CA TRP A 115 19.76 2.30 27.00
C TRP A 115 19.02 2.44 28.33
N SER A 116 17.91 1.73 28.51
CA SER A 116 17.19 1.70 29.79
C SER A 116 18.06 1.16 30.93
N SER A 117 18.79 0.06 30.70
CA SER A 117 19.69 -0.50 31.73
C SER A 117 20.87 0.42 32.08
N LEU A 118 21.37 1.22 31.12
CA LEU A 118 22.42 2.21 31.36
C LEU A 118 21.90 3.45 32.11
N VAL A 119 20.65 3.88 31.83
CA VAL A 119 19.98 4.97 32.55
C VAL A 119 19.74 4.59 34.02
N ASP A 120 19.27 3.37 34.31
CA ASP A 120 19.10 2.91 35.69
C ASP A 120 20.42 2.97 36.47
N LEU A 121 21.53 2.50 35.88
CA LEU A 121 22.85 2.53 36.51
C LEU A 121 23.37 3.97 36.74
N THR A 122 23.09 4.90 35.81
CA THR A 122 23.45 6.33 35.93
C THR A 122 22.59 7.05 36.97
N THR A 123 21.30 6.68 37.11
CA THR A 123 20.43 7.22 38.17
C THR A 123 20.78 6.68 39.55
N CYS A 124 21.26 5.44 39.65
CA CYS A 124 21.75 4.89 40.91
C CYS A 124 23.04 5.58 41.36
N ASP A 125 23.92 5.99 40.44
CA ASP A 125 25.15 6.73 40.79
C ASP A 125 24.82 8.16 41.27
N LEU A 126 23.88 8.86 40.60
CA LEU A 126 23.48 10.23 40.97
C LEU A 126 22.66 10.33 42.27
N HIS A 127 21.99 9.24 42.68
CA HIS A 127 21.26 9.18 43.96
C HIS A 127 22.15 8.63 45.10
N CYS A 128 23.39 8.24 44.84
CA CYS A 128 24.33 7.72 45.84
C CYS A 128 25.44 8.73 46.22
N ILE A 129 25.36 9.98 45.74
CA ILE A 129 26.27 11.09 46.09
C ILE A 129 25.56 12.22 46.82
#